data_AF-A0A1Q7SIJ1-F1
#
_entry.id   AF-A0A1Q7SIJ1-F1
#
_cell.length_a   1.000
_cell.length_b   1.000
_cell.length_c   1.000
_cell.angle_alpha   90.00
_cell.angle_beta   90.00
_cell.angle_gamma   90.00
#
_symmetry.space_group_name_H-M   'P 1'
#
loop_
_entity.id
_entity.type
_entity.pdbx_description
1 polymer ?
#
loop_
_entity_poly.entity_id
_entity_poly.type
_entity_poly.pdbx_seq_one_letter_code
_entity_poly.pdbx_strand_id
1 'polypeptide(L)'
;MDCCSHEGKSAGDARFEIKKVADGVHVAVAAPAYKVNSNTAIIESDDGVTIVDTHSKPSAARVIVERLREITTKPVRYVVNTHFHWDHWHGNEVYPAAYPHAEIVTNQLTREAMVRKGLKRIQDHVRQGPQEIAQLKADLATARAPAERARLEAAVRLAESYLAEVRALRPALPTIAFEQTMKLYRRDREIHLLYLGRAHTEGDVFVYLPREKVVVTGDAVIGWTPFMGDGYPEDWVTTLDRLAQLDFTHIIMGHGDVAGRDWLQTFRGYVHDMVDAVRAEVAAGATLEEAQQRVPERLALVYEKPFSLYGHYRPWRQGLRSNIERTYTMVS
;
A
#
# COMPACT_ATOMS: atom_id res chain seq x y z
N MET A 1 28.40 -10.96 21.62
CA MET A 1 28.00 -9.85 20.74
C MET A 1 28.52 -10.19 19.36
N ASP A 2 27.67 -10.84 18.58
CA ASP A 2 27.64 -10.82 17.11
C ASP A 2 26.62 -11.88 16.70
N CYS A 3 25.35 -11.48 16.73
CA CYS A 3 24.23 -12.21 16.15
C CYS A 3 23.51 -11.20 15.25
N CYS A 4 23.31 -11.59 13.98
CA CYS A 4 22.56 -10.92 12.91
C CYS A 4 23.41 -10.42 11.73
N SER A 5 24.22 -11.30 11.14
CA SER A 5 24.54 -11.27 9.71
C SER A 5 24.12 -12.61 9.08
N HIS A 6 22.82 -12.75 8.84
CA HIS A 6 22.33 -13.74 7.88
C HIS A 6 21.88 -12.99 6.64
N GLU A 7 22.87 -12.58 5.83
CA GLU A 7 22.67 -12.42 4.40
C GLU A 7 22.40 -13.80 3.82
N GLY A 8 21.15 -14.27 3.99
CA GLY A 8 20.61 -15.38 3.23
C GLY A 8 20.57 -15.00 1.75
N LYS A 9 20.67 -15.99 0.87
CA LYS A 9 20.73 -15.84 -0.60
C LYS A 9 19.42 -15.34 -1.22
N SER A 10 18.85 -14.24 -0.76
CA SER A 10 17.84 -13.47 -1.49
C SER A 10 18.53 -12.24 -2.08
N ALA A 11 18.72 -12.20 -3.39
CA ALA A 11 19.31 -11.08 -4.12
C ALA A 11 18.35 -9.87 -4.20
N GLY A 12 17.78 -9.43 -3.07
CA GLY A 12 16.82 -8.33 -2.97
C GLY A 12 17.15 -7.37 -1.83
N ASP A 13 16.84 -6.09 -2.04
CA ASP A 13 16.99 -4.99 -1.07
C ASP A 13 15.77 -4.83 -0.14
N ALA A 14 14.75 -5.67 -0.31
CA ALA A 14 13.51 -5.61 0.45
C ALA A 14 13.76 -5.98 1.92
N ARG A 15 13.43 -5.04 2.82
CA ARG A 15 13.59 -5.21 4.27
C ARG A 15 12.21 -5.16 4.93
N PHE A 16 11.87 -6.25 5.61
CA PHE A 16 10.61 -6.40 6.32
C PHE A 16 10.84 -6.69 7.80
N GLU A 17 10.16 -5.94 8.66
CA GLU A 17 10.05 -6.25 10.08
C GLU A 17 8.75 -7.05 10.30
N ILE A 18 8.86 -8.31 10.72
CA ILE A 18 7.68 -9.14 11.02
C ILE A 18 7.27 -8.88 12.46
N LYS A 19 6.04 -8.39 12.66
CA LYS A 19 5.46 -8.08 13.97
C LYS A 19 4.22 -8.95 14.20
N LYS A 20 4.10 -9.54 15.38
CA LYS A 20 2.82 -10.13 15.84
C LYS A 20 1.87 -8.99 16.22
N VAL A 21 0.65 -9.02 15.67
CA VAL A 21 -0.40 -8.02 15.93
C VAL A 21 -1.47 -8.56 16.87
N ALA A 22 -1.89 -9.80 16.63
CA ALA A 22 -2.83 -10.53 17.46
C ALA A 22 -2.54 -12.03 17.38
N ASP A 23 -3.35 -12.86 18.02
CA ASP A 23 -3.16 -14.30 17.95
C ASP A 23 -3.39 -14.83 16.53
N GLY A 24 -2.38 -15.53 15.98
CA GLY A 24 -2.34 -15.97 14.58
C GLY A 24 -2.32 -14.85 13.54
N VAL A 25 -2.08 -13.59 13.92
CA VAL A 25 -2.04 -12.45 12.98
C VAL A 25 -0.72 -11.72 13.10
N HIS A 26 0.01 -11.65 11.99
CA HIS A 26 1.27 -10.96 11.86
C HIS A 26 1.21 -9.95 10.71
N VAL A 27 2.13 -8.99 10.72
CA VAL A 27 2.37 -8.10 9.59
C VAL A 27 3.86 -8.09 9.28
N ALA A 28 4.20 -8.12 7.99
CA ALA A 28 5.51 -7.76 7.49
C ALA A 28 5.48 -6.25 7.14
N VAL A 29 6.03 -5.42 8.03
CA VAL A 29 6.12 -3.97 7.82
C VAL A 29 7.27 -3.67 6.87
N ALA A 30 6.98 -2.99 5.77
CA ALA A 30 7.98 -2.61 4.78
C ALA A 30 8.81 -1.41 5.25
N ALA A 31 10.13 -1.56 5.24
CA ALA A 31 11.02 -0.42 5.40
C ALA A 31 11.00 0.47 4.14
N PRO A 32 11.34 1.77 4.26
CA PRO A 32 11.57 2.64 3.12
C PRO A 32 12.59 2.02 2.15
N ALA A 33 12.20 1.91 0.88
CA ALA A 33 13.00 1.29 -0.17
C ALA A 33 12.94 2.09 -1.47
N TYR A 34 13.84 1.75 -2.41
CA TYR A 34 13.75 2.22 -3.79
C TYR A 34 12.57 1.53 -4.48
N LYS A 35 11.60 2.35 -4.91
CA LYS A 35 10.20 1.96 -5.16
C LYS A 35 9.59 1.33 -3.88
N VAL A 36 8.48 1.90 -3.41
CA VAL A 36 7.85 1.50 -2.15
C VAL A 36 7.34 0.05 -2.22
N ASN A 37 7.41 -0.67 -1.10
CA ASN A 37 6.68 -1.93 -0.90
C ASN A 37 5.50 -1.67 0.04
N SER A 38 4.39 -2.38 -0.18
CA SER A 38 3.31 -2.45 0.80
C SER A 38 3.75 -3.22 2.04
N ASN A 39 3.03 -3.02 3.14
CA ASN A 39 2.95 -4.03 4.19
C ASN A 39 2.23 -5.27 3.66
N THR A 40 2.47 -6.40 4.33
CA THR A 40 1.73 -7.65 4.07
C THR A 40 1.20 -8.22 5.37
N ALA A 41 -0.11 -8.47 5.45
CA ALA A 41 -0.68 -9.19 6.58
C ALA A 41 -0.57 -10.71 6.37
N ILE A 42 -0.26 -11.43 7.44
CA ILE A 42 -0.11 -12.89 7.47
C ILE A 42 -1.09 -13.40 8.53
N ILE A 43 -2.14 -14.08 8.09
CA ILE A 43 -3.26 -14.50 8.94
C ILE A 43 -3.33 -16.03 8.93
N GLU A 44 -2.99 -16.65 10.05
CA GLU A 44 -3.08 -18.08 10.25
C GLU A 44 -4.50 -18.52 10.62
N SER A 45 -4.97 -19.59 10.01
CA SER A 45 -6.17 -20.33 10.40
C SER A 45 -5.85 -21.82 10.51
N ASP A 46 -6.78 -22.65 10.95
CA ASP A 46 -6.56 -24.09 11.11
C ASP A 46 -6.01 -24.80 9.85
N ASP A 47 -6.51 -24.47 8.65
CA ASP A 47 -6.25 -25.19 7.40
C ASP A 47 -5.21 -24.52 6.48
N GLY A 48 -4.65 -23.38 6.89
CA GLY A 48 -3.72 -22.62 6.07
C GLY A 48 -3.49 -21.18 6.51
N VAL A 49 -2.81 -20.44 5.62
CA VAL A 49 -2.50 -19.01 5.78
C VAL A 49 -3.23 -18.20 4.73
N THR A 50 -3.79 -17.06 5.14
CA THR A 50 -4.22 -15.97 4.25
C THR A 50 -3.16 -14.87 4.25
N ILE A 51 -2.66 -14.53 3.08
CA ILE A 51 -1.74 -13.41 2.86
C ILE A 51 -2.55 -12.23 2.33
N VAL A 52 -2.30 -11.02 2.81
CA VAL A 52 -2.92 -9.79 2.28
C VAL A 52 -1.83 -8.88 1.72
N ASP A 53 -1.93 -8.60 0.42
CA ASP A 53 -0.97 -7.89 -0.42
C ASP A 53 0.40 -8.57 -0.60
N THR A 54 1.03 -8.35 -1.76
CA THR A 54 2.20 -9.12 -2.22
C THR A 54 3.39 -8.29 -2.65
N HIS A 55 3.45 -7.02 -2.23
CA HIS A 55 4.57 -6.13 -2.51
C HIS A 55 4.77 -5.78 -4.01
N SER A 56 5.79 -4.98 -4.27
CA SER A 56 6.06 -4.38 -5.59
C SER A 56 6.73 -5.25 -6.63
N LYS A 57 7.27 -6.40 -6.21
CA LYS A 57 8.08 -7.24 -7.07
C LYS A 57 8.15 -8.68 -6.56
N PRO A 58 8.36 -9.67 -7.46
CA PRO A 58 8.48 -11.07 -7.07
C PRO A 58 9.58 -11.34 -6.04
N SER A 59 10.73 -10.67 -6.09
CA SER A 59 11.79 -10.87 -5.09
C SER A 59 11.33 -10.50 -3.67
N ALA A 60 10.54 -9.44 -3.51
CA ALA A 60 9.99 -9.03 -2.22
C ALA A 60 9.00 -10.05 -1.67
N ALA A 61 8.09 -10.57 -2.50
CA ALA A 61 7.17 -11.64 -2.09
C ALA A 61 7.90 -12.94 -1.73
N ARG A 62 9.00 -13.28 -2.41
CA ARG A 62 9.82 -14.47 -2.07
C ARG A 62 10.43 -14.35 -0.67
N VAL A 63 10.86 -13.17 -0.25
CA VAL A 63 11.34 -12.95 1.13
C VAL A 63 10.26 -13.32 2.15
N ILE A 64 9.00 -12.93 1.90
CA ILE A 64 7.89 -13.32 2.78
C ILE A 64 7.68 -14.84 2.77
N VAL A 65 7.63 -15.47 1.59
CA VAL A 65 7.45 -16.93 1.48
C VAL A 65 8.56 -17.71 2.21
N GLU A 66 9.82 -17.26 2.11
CA GLU A 66 10.94 -17.86 2.84
C GLU A 66 10.78 -17.71 4.35
N ARG A 67 10.37 -16.52 4.81
CA ARG A 67 10.22 -16.19 6.23
C ARG A 67 8.92 -16.66 6.84
N LEU A 68 7.93 -17.11 6.07
CA LEU A 68 6.70 -17.71 6.60
C LEU A 68 7.00 -18.88 7.55
N ARG A 69 8.10 -19.60 7.33
CA ARG A 69 8.54 -20.72 8.20
C ARG A 69 8.91 -20.28 9.62
N GLU A 70 9.22 -19.00 9.84
CA GLU A 70 9.43 -18.42 11.17
C GLU A 70 8.11 -18.34 11.96
N ILE A 71 6.98 -18.30 11.26
CA ILE A 71 5.64 -18.13 11.81
C ILE A 71 4.92 -19.48 11.84
N THR A 72 4.94 -20.22 10.72
CA THR A 72 4.08 -21.39 10.53
C THR A 72 4.60 -22.35 9.46
N THR A 73 4.16 -23.60 9.54
CA THR A 73 4.42 -24.64 8.52
C THR A 73 3.21 -24.89 7.62
N LYS A 74 2.08 -24.22 7.89
CA LYS A 74 0.84 -24.36 7.13
C LYS A 74 0.99 -23.78 5.72
N PRO A 75 0.31 -24.35 4.71
CA PRO A 75 0.35 -23.83 3.34
C PRO A 75 -0.41 -22.51 3.22
N VAL A 76 0.00 -21.64 2.30
CA VAL A 76 -0.82 -20.50 1.88
C VAL A 76 -2.04 -21.02 1.11
N ARG A 77 -3.23 -20.57 1.49
CA ARG A 77 -4.50 -20.92 0.86
C ARG A 77 -5.09 -19.76 0.09
N TYR A 78 -4.95 -18.55 0.62
CA TYR A 78 -5.52 -17.35 0.03
C TYR A 78 -4.48 -16.25 -0.02
N VAL A 79 -4.48 -15.53 -1.14
CA VAL A 79 -3.78 -14.26 -1.32
C VAL A 79 -4.82 -13.21 -1.64
N VAL A 80 -5.04 -12.27 -0.74
CA VAL A 80 -6.00 -11.18 -0.92
C VAL A 80 -5.24 -9.95 -1.42
N ASN A 81 -5.66 -9.38 -2.55
CA ASN A 81 -5.16 -8.06 -2.96
C ASN A 81 -6.16 -6.99 -2.55
N THR A 82 -5.68 -5.98 -1.83
CA THR A 82 -6.51 -4.87 -1.35
C THR A 82 -6.98 -3.97 -2.48
N HIS A 83 -6.10 -3.67 -3.44
CA HIS A 83 -6.39 -2.84 -4.60
C HIS A 83 -5.38 -3.09 -5.73
N PHE A 84 -5.48 -2.33 -6.84
CA PHE A 84 -4.74 -2.62 -8.07
C PHE A 84 -3.35 -1.96 -8.18
N HIS A 85 -2.90 -1.18 -7.18
CA HIS A 85 -1.60 -0.52 -7.26
C HIS A 85 -0.46 -1.54 -7.19
N TRP A 86 0.57 -1.27 -7.98
CA TRP A 86 1.64 -2.19 -8.31
C TRP A 86 2.33 -2.81 -7.09
N ASP A 87 2.50 -2.02 -6.05
CA ASP A 87 3.12 -2.38 -4.78
C ASP A 87 2.30 -3.29 -3.88
N HIS A 88 1.08 -3.66 -4.28
CA HIS A 88 0.20 -4.56 -3.53
C HIS A 88 -0.06 -5.90 -4.22
N TRP A 89 0.30 -6.07 -5.51
CA TRP A 89 -0.02 -7.29 -6.26
C TRP A 89 1.05 -7.78 -7.24
N HIS A 90 2.13 -7.04 -7.49
CA HIS A 90 3.16 -7.47 -8.43
C HIS A 90 3.92 -8.73 -7.96
N GLY A 91 3.95 -9.02 -6.66
CA GLY A 91 4.50 -10.28 -6.16
C GLY A 91 3.55 -11.47 -6.25
N ASN A 92 2.33 -11.31 -6.81
CA ASN A 92 1.31 -12.36 -6.82
C ASN A 92 1.82 -13.69 -7.41
N GLU A 93 2.65 -13.66 -8.47
CA GLU A 93 3.10 -14.88 -9.16
C GLU A 93 3.87 -15.87 -8.26
N VAL A 94 4.44 -15.37 -7.17
CA VAL A 94 5.26 -16.17 -6.25
C VAL A 94 4.40 -17.17 -5.47
N TYR A 95 3.20 -16.79 -5.08
CA TYR A 95 2.36 -17.58 -4.19
C TYR A 95 1.78 -18.85 -4.84
N PRO A 96 1.12 -18.82 -6.01
CA PRO A 96 0.68 -20.05 -6.67
C PRO A 96 1.86 -20.91 -7.15
N ALA A 97 3.04 -20.31 -7.41
CA ALA A 97 4.25 -21.06 -7.74
C ALA A 97 4.81 -21.84 -6.53
N ALA A 98 4.76 -21.25 -5.32
CA ALA A 98 5.20 -21.90 -4.08
C ALA A 98 4.13 -22.80 -3.44
N TYR A 99 2.85 -22.46 -3.64
CA TYR A 99 1.68 -23.14 -3.07
C TYR A 99 0.64 -23.36 -4.18
N PRO A 100 0.67 -24.51 -4.89
CA PRO A 100 -0.15 -24.74 -6.09
C PRO A 100 -1.68 -24.67 -5.89
N HIS A 101 -2.15 -24.69 -4.64
CA HIS A 101 -3.56 -24.59 -4.27
C HIS A 101 -3.93 -23.21 -3.68
N ALA A 102 -3.02 -22.23 -3.71
CA ALA A 102 -3.32 -20.88 -3.28
C ALA A 102 -4.22 -20.18 -4.31
N GLU A 103 -5.34 -19.64 -3.85
CA GLU A 103 -6.24 -18.82 -4.67
C GLU A 103 -5.99 -17.34 -4.43
N ILE A 104 -6.06 -16.54 -5.49
CA ILE A 104 -5.91 -15.09 -5.40
C ILE A 104 -7.29 -14.46 -5.43
N VAL A 105 -7.61 -13.66 -4.42
CA VAL A 105 -8.95 -13.12 -4.16
C VAL A 105 -8.90 -11.59 -4.13
N THR A 106 -9.88 -10.92 -4.71
CA THR A 106 -10.06 -9.47 -4.53
C THR A 106 -11.51 -9.03 -4.80
N ASN A 107 -11.79 -7.73 -4.75
CA ASN A 107 -13.07 -7.17 -5.19
C ASN A 107 -13.20 -7.17 -6.72
N GLN A 108 -14.41 -7.36 -7.25
CA GLN A 108 -14.69 -7.33 -8.69
C GLN A 108 -14.17 -6.06 -9.37
N LEU A 109 -14.38 -4.88 -8.78
CA LEU A 109 -13.90 -3.61 -9.31
C LEU A 109 -12.37 -3.54 -9.31
N THR A 110 -11.72 -4.05 -8.26
CA THR A 110 -10.25 -4.14 -8.22
C THR A 110 -9.71 -5.09 -9.28
N ARG A 111 -10.35 -6.25 -9.49
CA ARG A 111 -9.95 -7.19 -10.53
C ARG A 111 -10.05 -6.57 -11.93
N GLU A 112 -11.13 -5.85 -12.21
CA GLU A 112 -11.30 -5.10 -13.45
C GLU A 112 -10.26 -3.98 -13.60
N ALA A 113 -9.97 -3.25 -12.52
CA ALA A 113 -8.94 -2.22 -12.49
C ALA A 113 -7.53 -2.79 -12.72
N MET A 114 -7.22 -3.97 -12.18
CA MET A 114 -5.97 -4.67 -12.46
C MET A 114 -5.81 -4.98 -13.96
N VAL A 115 -6.88 -5.44 -14.62
CA VAL A 115 -6.85 -5.70 -16.07
C VAL A 115 -6.72 -4.40 -16.88
N ARG A 116 -7.54 -3.39 -16.58
CA ARG A 116 -7.60 -2.15 -17.38
C ARG A 116 -6.41 -1.21 -17.12
N LYS A 117 -6.05 -1.03 -15.86
CA LYS A 117 -5.06 -0.04 -15.39
C LYS A 117 -3.77 -0.71 -14.92
N GLY A 118 -3.87 -1.78 -14.13
CA GLY A 118 -2.72 -2.48 -13.55
C GLY A 118 -1.75 -3.04 -14.60
N LEU A 119 -2.27 -3.80 -15.58
CA LEU A 119 -1.45 -4.33 -16.68
C LEU A 119 -0.81 -3.22 -17.52
N LYS A 120 -1.53 -2.11 -17.74
CA LYS A 120 -0.98 -0.94 -18.41
C LYS A 120 0.16 -0.31 -17.58
N ARG A 121 0.02 -0.20 -16.26
CA ARG A 121 1.07 0.34 -15.37
C ARG A 121 2.35 -0.48 -15.40
N ILE A 122 2.25 -1.80 -15.51
CA ILE A 122 3.41 -2.66 -15.72
C ILE A 122 4.13 -2.28 -17.01
N GLN A 123 3.40 -2.13 -18.11
CA GLN A 123 3.97 -1.70 -19.40
C GLN A 123 4.58 -0.29 -19.32
N ASP A 124 3.92 0.63 -18.61
CA ASP A 124 4.42 1.99 -18.41
C ASP A 124 5.73 1.99 -17.61
N HIS A 125 5.84 1.18 -16.54
CA HIS A 125 7.09 1.00 -15.81
C HIS A 125 8.22 0.43 -16.69
N VAL A 126 7.92 -0.55 -17.54
CA VAL A 126 8.92 -1.10 -18.49
C VAL A 126 9.37 -0.03 -19.50
N ARG A 127 8.45 0.82 -19.95
CA ARG A 127 8.70 1.88 -20.94
C ARG A 127 9.49 3.05 -20.34
N GLN A 128 9.15 3.47 -19.13
CA GLN A 128 9.71 4.64 -18.45
C GLN A 128 11.03 4.33 -17.74
N GLY A 129 11.21 3.09 -17.24
CA GLY A 129 12.38 2.69 -16.47
C GLY A 129 13.74 3.04 -17.11
N PRO A 130 13.97 2.81 -18.42
CA PRO A 130 15.21 3.22 -19.08
C PRO A 130 15.50 4.72 -18.97
N GLN A 131 14.48 5.58 -19.07
CA GLN A 131 14.63 7.03 -18.94
C GLN A 131 14.91 7.42 -17.48
N GLU A 132 14.23 6.81 -16.51
CA GLU A 132 14.51 7.02 -15.08
C GLU A 132 15.96 6.65 -14.75
N ILE A 133 16.45 5.50 -15.23
CA ILE A 133 17.84 5.05 -15.03
C ILE A 133 18.84 6.00 -15.71
N ALA A 134 18.55 6.44 -16.93
CA ALA A 134 19.41 7.39 -17.64
C ALA A 134 19.55 8.71 -16.89
N GLN A 135 18.46 9.22 -16.32
CA GLN A 135 18.48 10.42 -15.49
C GLN A 135 19.33 10.22 -14.23
N LEU A 136 19.14 9.11 -13.50
CA LEU A 136 19.95 8.80 -12.32
C LEU A 136 21.45 8.70 -12.64
N LYS A 137 21.81 8.16 -13.81
CA LYS A 137 23.20 8.10 -14.29
C LYS A 137 23.76 9.47 -14.64
N ALA A 138 22.95 10.35 -15.24
CA ALA A 138 23.32 11.73 -15.52
C ALA A 138 23.55 12.53 -14.22
N ASP A 139 22.65 12.38 -13.25
CA ASP A 139 22.80 12.98 -11.92
C ASP A 139 24.08 12.48 -11.24
N LEU A 140 24.36 11.17 -11.28
CA LEU A 140 25.58 10.58 -10.72
C LEU A 140 26.86 11.12 -11.37
N ALA A 141 26.83 11.38 -12.68
CA ALA A 141 27.97 11.94 -13.41
C ALA A 141 28.32 13.37 -12.95
N THR A 142 27.33 14.14 -12.49
CA THR A 142 27.51 15.53 -12.03
C THR A 142 27.67 15.66 -10.52
N ALA A 143 27.25 14.65 -9.75
CA ALA A 143 27.34 14.62 -8.29
C ALA A 143 28.79 14.68 -7.79
N ARG A 144 29.06 15.61 -6.86
CA ARG A 144 30.41 15.87 -6.32
C ARG A 144 30.58 15.35 -4.90
N ALA A 145 29.52 15.42 -4.08
CA ALA A 145 29.61 15.01 -2.69
C ALA A 145 29.68 13.46 -2.57
N PRO A 146 30.63 12.89 -1.81
CA PRO A 146 30.76 11.43 -1.69
C PRO A 146 29.47 10.73 -1.25
N ALA A 147 28.74 11.30 -0.29
CA ALA A 147 27.47 10.75 0.19
C ALA A 147 26.37 10.76 -0.89
N GLU A 148 26.30 11.82 -1.69
CA GLU A 148 25.35 11.93 -2.79
C GLU A 148 25.66 10.92 -3.90
N ARG A 149 26.95 10.79 -4.26
CA ARG A 149 27.41 9.79 -5.24
C ARG A 149 27.05 8.38 -4.80
N ALA A 150 27.35 8.01 -3.56
CA ALA A 150 27.01 6.69 -3.01
C ALA A 150 25.49 6.43 -3.04
N ARG A 151 24.67 7.44 -2.73
CA ARG A 151 23.20 7.35 -2.82
C ARG A 151 22.73 7.12 -4.26
N LEU A 152 23.26 7.88 -5.21
CA LEU A 152 22.89 7.77 -6.63
C LEU A 152 23.37 6.45 -7.24
N GLU A 153 24.56 5.97 -6.88
CA GLU A 153 25.05 4.65 -7.27
C GLU A 153 24.11 3.54 -6.76
N ALA A 154 23.67 3.62 -5.50
CA ALA A 154 22.67 2.71 -4.97
C ALA A 154 21.34 2.81 -5.73
N ALA A 155 20.85 4.03 -5.99
CA ALA A 155 19.61 4.25 -6.72
C ALA A 155 19.67 3.67 -8.14
N VAL A 156 20.78 3.84 -8.88
CA VAL A 156 20.97 3.24 -10.22
C VAL A 156 20.89 1.71 -10.13
N ARG A 157 21.62 1.08 -9.21
CA ARG A 157 21.60 -0.39 -9.05
C ARG A 157 20.19 -0.91 -8.73
N LEU A 158 19.48 -0.24 -7.83
CA LEU A 158 18.12 -0.62 -7.45
C LEU A 158 17.12 -0.39 -8.59
N ALA A 159 17.27 0.68 -9.36
CA ALA A 159 16.48 0.97 -10.55
C ALA A 159 16.65 -0.10 -11.64
N GLU A 160 17.89 -0.48 -11.92
CA GLU A 160 18.23 -1.53 -12.89
C GLU A 160 17.68 -2.90 -12.44
N SER A 161 17.84 -3.23 -11.16
CA SER A 161 17.29 -4.47 -10.58
C SER A 161 15.76 -4.51 -10.65
N TYR A 162 15.09 -3.43 -10.23
CA TYR A 162 13.63 -3.31 -10.31
C TYR A 162 13.14 -3.44 -11.75
N LEU A 163 13.77 -2.73 -12.71
CA LEU A 163 13.39 -2.81 -14.12
C LEU A 163 13.56 -4.24 -14.68
N ALA A 164 14.62 -4.95 -14.29
CA ALA A 164 14.81 -6.34 -14.68
C ALA A 164 13.67 -7.24 -14.17
N GLU A 165 13.25 -7.06 -12.91
CA GLU A 165 12.13 -7.82 -12.35
C GLU A 165 10.80 -7.48 -13.03
N VAL A 166 10.48 -6.21 -13.24
CA VAL A 166 9.22 -5.81 -13.90
C VAL A 166 9.17 -6.28 -15.36
N ARG A 167 10.32 -6.37 -16.05
CA ARG A 167 10.40 -6.97 -17.40
C ARG A 167 10.14 -8.49 -17.40
N ALA A 168 10.56 -9.18 -16.35
CA ALA A 168 10.40 -10.63 -16.20
C ALA A 168 9.07 -11.02 -15.53
N LEU A 169 8.35 -10.05 -14.97
CA LEU A 169 7.10 -10.24 -14.24
C LEU A 169 6.08 -10.99 -15.10
N ARG A 170 5.50 -12.05 -14.52
CA ARG A 170 4.35 -12.76 -15.09
C ARG A 170 3.12 -12.45 -14.24
N PRO A 171 2.30 -11.44 -14.60
CA PRO A 171 1.25 -10.96 -13.72
C PRO A 171 0.23 -12.07 -13.43
N ALA A 172 0.06 -12.42 -12.17
CA ALA A 172 -0.95 -13.38 -11.72
C ALA A 172 -2.18 -12.62 -11.23
N LEU A 173 -3.23 -12.63 -12.05
CA LEU A 173 -4.50 -11.99 -11.75
C LEU A 173 -5.33 -12.80 -10.73
N PRO A 174 -6.22 -12.14 -9.98
CA PRO A 174 -7.17 -12.79 -9.09
C PRO A 174 -8.03 -13.85 -9.78
N THR A 175 -8.10 -15.03 -9.17
CA THR A 175 -8.90 -16.18 -9.59
C THR A 175 -10.32 -16.15 -9.01
N ILE A 176 -10.50 -15.45 -7.88
CA ILE A 176 -11.81 -15.21 -7.26
C ILE A 176 -12.03 -13.71 -7.15
N ALA A 177 -13.25 -13.28 -7.46
CA ALA A 177 -13.72 -11.93 -7.19
C ALA A 177 -15.01 -11.94 -6.38
N PHE A 178 -15.20 -10.94 -5.53
CA PHE A 178 -16.45 -10.69 -4.81
C PHE A 178 -16.91 -9.24 -5.01
N GLU A 179 -18.20 -8.96 -4.85
CA GLU A 179 -18.73 -7.61 -5.09
C GLU A 179 -18.82 -6.78 -3.81
N GLN A 180 -19.51 -7.29 -2.77
CA GLN A 180 -19.76 -6.52 -1.54
C GLN A 180 -19.07 -7.11 -0.32
N THR A 181 -19.25 -8.41 -0.07
CA THR A 181 -18.67 -9.10 1.08
C THR A 181 -18.42 -10.56 0.76
N MET A 182 -17.25 -11.06 1.14
CA MET A 182 -16.93 -12.47 1.17
C MET A 182 -16.47 -12.83 2.58
N LYS A 183 -17.02 -13.88 3.18
CA LYS A 183 -16.58 -14.37 4.49
C LYS A 183 -15.94 -15.75 4.33
N LEU A 184 -14.73 -15.88 4.83
CA LEU A 184 -14.02 -17.16 4.89
C LEU A 184 -14.16 -17.70 6.32
N TYR A 185 -14.89 -18.81 6.47
CA TYR A 185 -14.99 -19.52 7.74
C TYR A 185 -13.98 -20.65 7.75
N ARG A 186 -12.97 -20.55 8.60
CA ARG A 186 -11.89 -21.51 8.78
C ARG A 186 -11.93 -22.02 10.21
N ARG A 187 -12.82 -22.96 10.52
CA ARG A 187 -13.01 -23.61 11.84
C ARG A 187 -12.87 -22.70 13.07
N ASP A 188 -11.65 -22.34 13.46
CA ASP A 188 -11.27 -21.47 14.57
C ASP A 188 -11.38 -19.95 14.30
N ARG A 189 -11.50 -19.54 13.03
CA ARG A 189 -11.46 -18.13 12.60
C ARG A 189 -12.48 -17.79 11.51
N GLU A 190 -12.97 -16.56 11.55
CA GLU A 190 -13.67 -15.92 10.43
C GLU A 190 -12.85 -14.75 9.88
N ILE A 191 -12.74 -14.67 8.55
CA ILE A 191 -12.04 -13.60 7.83
C ILE A 191 -13.04 -12.93 6.91
N HIS A 192 -13.33 -11.65 7.12
CA HIS A 192 -14.30 -10.90 6.32
C HIS A 192 -13.57 -10.02 5.31
N LEU A 193 -13.76 -10.28 4.02
CA LEU A 193 -13.34 -9.38 2.94
C LEU A 193 -14.51 -8.46 2.62
N LEU A 194 -14.32 -7.17 2.85
CA LEU A 194 -15.37 -6.16 2.80
C LEU A 194 -15.05 -5.12 1.72
N TYR A 195 -16.06 -4.73 0.97
CA TYR A 195 -16.05 -3.49 0.21
C TYR A 195 -16.89 -2.45 0.96
N LEU A 196 -16.24 -1.45 1.54
CA LEU A 196 -16.90 -0.41 2.34
C LEU A 196 -17.29 0.82 1.51
N GLY A 197 -16.92 0.85 0.23
CA GLY A 197 -17.08 1.98 -0.69
C GLY A 197 -15.76 2.36 -1.35
N ARG A 198 -15.83 3.26 -2.33
CA ARG A 198 -14.64 3.79 -3.01
C ARG A 198 -13.79 4.60 -2.03
N ALA A 199 -12.48 4.47 -2.12
CA ALA A 199 -11.55 5.20 -1.27
C ALA A 199 -10.28 5.57 -2.06
N HIS A 200 -9.18 4.87 -1.81
CA HIS A 200 -7.91 5.04 -2.50
C HIS A 200 -8.00 4.62 -3.98
N THR A 201 -8.87 3.65 -4.26
CA THR A 201 -9.24 3.21 -5.61
C THR A 201 -10.74 2.91 -5.72
N GLU A 202 -11.17 2.38 -6.88
CA GLU A 202 -12.57 2.06 -7.12
C GLU A 202 -13.08 0.82 -6.36
N GLY A 203 -12.22 -0.03 -5.81
CA GLY A 203 -12.60 -1.35 -5.31
C GLY A 203 -11.83 -1.82 -4.07
N ASP A 204 -11.40 -0.89 -3.21
CA ASP A 204 -10.56 -1.20 -2.05
C ASP A 204 -11.18 -2.28 -1.15
N VAL A 205 -10.41 -3.33 -0.87
CA VAL A 205 -10.80 -4.43 0.02
C VAL A 205 -10.27 -4.18 1.42
N PHE A 206 -11.17 -4.26 2.39
CA PHE A 206 -10.84 -4.28 3.82
C PHE A 206 -10.91 -5.72 4.31
N VAL A 207 -9.86 -6.21 4.98
CA VAL A 207 -9.84 -7.54 5.60
C VAL A 207 -10.06 -7.38 7.09
N TYR A 208 -11.25 -7.76 7.56
CA TYR A 208 -11.63 -7.63 8.96
C TYR A 208 -11.64 -8.99 9.67
N LEU A 209 -11.04 -9.01 10.85
CA LEU A 209 -10.93 -10.15 11.76
C LEU A 209 -11.67 -9.80 13.07
N PRO A 210 -12.97 -10.15 13.19
CA PRO A 210 -13.80 -9.71 14.31
C PRO A 210 -13.31 -10.19 15.67
N ARG A 211 -12.86 -11.45 15.77
CA ARG A 211 -12.37 -12.04 17.02
C ARG A 211 -11.11 -11.35 17.52
N GLU A 212 -10.19 -11.04 16.62
CA GLU A 212 -8.89 -10.42 16.93
C GLU A 212 -8.96 -8.90 16.98
N LYS A 213 -10.08 -8.32 16.55
CA LYS A 213 -10.26 -6.87 16.44
C LYS A 213 -9.18 -6.21 15.57
N VAL A 214 -8.86 -6.86 14.45
CA VAL A 214 -7.86 -6.38 13.47
C VAL A 214 -8.56 -6.04 12.15
N VAL A 215 -8.18 -4.93 11.53
CA VAL A 215 -8.56 -4.61 10.16
C VAL A 215 -7.32 -4.33 9.31
N VAL A 216 -7.23 -4.94 8.13
CA VAL A 216 -6.25 -4.64 7.09
C VAL A 216 -6.92 -3.73 6.06
N THR A 217 -6.32 -2.58 5.74
CA THR A 217 -7.01 -1.54 4.95
C THR A 217 -6.43 -1.35 3.55
N GLY A 218 -5.30 -1.98 3.23
CA GLY A 218 -4.48 -1.52 2.10
C GLY A 218 -4.24 -0.02 2.23
N ASP A 219 -4.26 0.69 1.11
CA ASP A 219 -3.99 2.13 1.09
C ASP A 219 -5.19 3.02 1.43
N ALA A 220 -6.36 2.45 1.77
CA ALA A 220 -7.48 3.22 2.27
C ALA A 220 -7.18 3.93 3.61
N VAL A 221 -6.16 3.46 4.34
CA VAL A 221 -5.49 4.16 5.45
C VAL A 221 -4.00 3.87 5.33
N ILE A 222 -3.15 4.88 5.44
CA ILE A 222 -1.67 4.76 5.45
C ILE A 222 -1.04 5.70 6.48
N GLY A 223 0.25 5.54 6.77
CA GLY A 223 1.00 6.29 7.79
C GLY A 223 1.56 7.65 7.33
N TRP A 224 1.27 8.08 6.11
CA TRP A 224 1.69 9.37 5.55
C TRP A 224 0.64 9.94 4.61
N THR A 225 0.92 11.06 3.93
CA THR A 225 -0.06 11.72 3.06
C THR A 225 -0.54 10.77 1.95
N PRO A 226 -1.83 10.41 1.89
CA PRO A 226 -2.33 9.45 0.91
C PRO A 226 -2.19 9.98 -0.51
N PHE A 227 -1.95 9.08 -1.46
CA PHE A 227 -1.99 9.40 -2.88
C PHE A 227 -3.43 9.32 -3.38
N MET A 228 -4.01 10.43 -3.85
CA MET A 228 -5.40 10.44 -4.31
C MET A 228 -5.56 10.38 -5.84
N GLY A 229 -4.50 10.21 -6.63
CA GLY A 229 -4.60 10.30 -8.09
C GLY A 229 -5.58 9.31 -8.76
N ASP A 230 -5.74 8.12 -8.18
CA ASP A 230 -6.80 7.16 -8.56
C ASP A 230 -7.99 7.13 -7.58
N GLY A 231 -7.90 7.93 -6.53
CA GLY A 231 -8.82 7.91 -5.41
C GLY A 231 -10.11 8.67 -5.70
N TYR A 232 -11.03 8.52 -4.75
CA TYR A 232 -12.37 9.10 -4.78
C TYR A 232 -12.58 9.91 -3.49
N PRO A 233 -11.96 11.10 -3.34
CA PRO A 233 -11.90 11.81 -2.06
C PRO A 233 -13.27 12.02 -1.40
N GLU A 234 -14.30 12.37 -2.16
CA GLU A 234 -15.66 12.57 -1.64
C GLU A 234 -16.30 11.28 -1.13
N ASP A 235 -16.11 10.16 -1.82
CA ASP A 235 -16.61 8.86 -1.34
C ASP A 235 -15.76 8.31 -0.19
N TRP A 236 -14.47 8.60 -0.21
CA TRP A 236 -13.50 8.15 0.78
C TRP A 236 -13.89 8.62 2.19
N VAL A 237 -14.43 9.84 2.31
CA VAL A 237 -15.07 10.36 3.52
C VAL A 237 -16.08 9.36 4.11
N THR A 238 -17.04 8.92 3.28
CA THR A 238 -18.10 7.97 3.71
C THR A 238 -17.55 6.57 3.96
N THR A 239 -16.56 6.14 3.17
CA THR A 239 -15.90 4.84 3.34
C THR A 239 -15.16 4.78 4.69
N LEU A 240 -14.47 5.85 5.09
CA LEU A 240 -13.81 5.94 6.40
C LEU A 240 -14.82 6.01 7.55
N ASP A 241 -16.00 6.62 7.34
CA ASP A 241 -17.09 6.62 8.32
C ASP A 241 -17.60 5.20 8.59
N ARG A 242 -17.77 4.40 7.53
CA ARG A 242 -18.17 2.99 7.63
C ARG A 242 -17.07 2.14 8.26
N LEU A 243 -15.81 2.37 7.91
CA LEU A 243 -14.66 1.70 8.55
C LEU A 243 -14.66 1.96 10.07
N ALA A 244 -14.92 3.19 10.49
CA ALA A 244 -14.93 3.56 11.91
C ALA A 244 -16.00 2.81 12.74
N GLN A 245 -17.07 2.30 12.10
CA GLN A 245 -18.13 1.52 12.75
C GLN A 245 -17.74 0.07 13.05
N LEU A 246 -16.71 -0.48 12.41
CA LEU A 246 -16.25 -1.84 12.71
C LEU A 246 -15.64 -1.90 14.12
N ASP A 247 -15.82 -3.00 14.86
CA ASP A 247 -15.27 -3.19 16.22
C ASP A 247 -13.82 -3.71 16.19
N PHE A 248 -12.89 -2.87 15.73
CA PHE A 248 -11.45 -3.16 15.75
C PHE A 248 -10.69 -2.32 16.78
N THR A 249 -9.50 -2.78 17.16
CA THR A 249 -8.51 -2.06 17.97
C THR A 249 -7.17 -1.87 17.24
N HIS A 250 -6.89 -2.68 16.21
CA HIS A 250 -5.65 -2.62 15.43
C HIS A 250 -5.92 -2.43 13.93
N ILE A 251 -5.10 -1.59 13.30
CA ILE A 251 -5.09 -1.32 11.87
C ILE A 251 -3.76 -1.79 11.30
N ILE A 252 -3.82 -2.71 10.34
CA ILE A 252 -2.71 -3.03 9.45
C ILE A 252 -2.92 -2.23 8.16
N MET A 253 -2.22 -1.11 8.06
CA MET A 253 -2.29 -0.22 6.90
C MET A 253 -1.42 -0.69 5.74
N GLY A 254 -1.69 -0.19 4.53
CA GLY A 254 -0.92 -0.50 3.32
C GLY A 254 0.53 -0.05 3.41
N HIS A 255 0.78 1.09 4.05
CA HIS A 255 2.13 1.54 4.38
C HIS A 255 2.19 2.21 5.75
N GLY A 256 3.22 1.88 6.53
CA GLY A 256 3.47 2.45 7.86
C GLY A 256 3.38 1.40 8.96
N ASP A 257 3.57 1.82 10.20
CA ASP A 257 3.46 0.91 11.35
C ASP A 257 2.00 0.55 11.66
N VAL A 258 1.80 -0.54 12.41
CA VAL A 258 0.48 -0.90 12.95
C VAL A 258 0.01 0.20 13.87
N ALA A 259 -1.25 0.61 13.73
CA ALA A 259 -1.82 1.70 14.51
C ALA A 259 -3.18 1.32 15.13
N GLY A 260 -3.70 2.19 15.97
CA GLY A 260 -5.01 2.06 16.59
C GLY A 260 -6.07 2.98 16.00
N ARG A 261 -7.17 3.13 16.73
CA ARG A 261 -8.27 4.03 16.38
C ARG A 261 -7.90 5.50 16.39
N ASP A 262 -6.91 5.88 17.18
CA ASP A 262 -6.35 7.22 17.23
C ASP A 262 -5.82 7.65 15.84
N TRP A 263 -5.07 6.77 15.18
CA TRP A 263 -4.61 7.05 13.82
C TRP A 263 -5.75 7.12 12.82
N LEU A 264 -6.75 6.23 12.92
CA LEU A 264 -7.94 6.36 12.06
C LEU A 264 -8.63 7.70 12.27
N GLN A 265 -8.75 8.18 13.51
CA GLN A 265 -9.38 9.47 13.79
C GLN A 265 -8.59 10.61 13.12
N THR A 266 -7.26 10.62 13.20
CA THR A 266 -6.41 11.60 12.53
C THR A 266 -6.53 11.52 11.01
N PHE A 267 -6.40 10.31 10.43
CA PHE A 267 -6.45 10.10 8.99
C PHE A 267 -7.82 10.44 8.39
N ARG A 268 -8.89 10.00 9.05
CA ARG A 268 -10.28 10.32 8.69
C ARG A 268 -10.55 11.82 8.79
N GLY A 269 -10.12 12.47 9.87
CA GLY A 269 -10.23 13.92 10.01
C GLY A 269 -9.55 14.65 8.86
N TYR A 270 -8.34 14.24 8.48
CA TYR A 270 -7.61 14.83 7.35
C TYR A 270 -8.40 14.74 6.03
N VAL A 271 -8.93 13.56 5.70
CA VAL A 271 -9.69 13.38 4.44
C VAL A 271 -10.97 14.22 4.45
N HIS A 272 -11.72 14.22 5.57
CA HIS A 272 -12.92 15.06 5.74
C HIS A 272 -12.59 16.55 5.58
N ASP A 273 -11.65 17.06 6.38
CA ASP A 273 -11.33 18.49 6.41
C ASP A 273 -10.73 18.98 5.09
N MET A 274 -9.96 18.14 4.40
CA MET A 274 -9.42 18.46 3.08
C MET A 274 -10.51 18.57 2.03
N VAL A 275 -11.44 17.61 1.99
CA VAL A 275 -12.58 17.65 1.06
C VAL A 275 -13.45 18.87 1.32
N ASP A 276 -13.78 19.16 2.58
CA ASP A 276 -14.60 20.32 2.95
C ASP A 276 -13.90 21.65 2.66
N ALA A 277 -12.59 21.74 2.90
CA ALA A 277 -11.82 22.93 2.57
C ALA A 277 -11.79 23.19 1.06
N VAL A 278 -11.58 22.17 0.24
CA VAL A 278 -11.56 22.32 -1.23
C VAL A 278 -12.94 22.68 -1.76
N ARG A 279 -14.02 22.06 -1.27
CA ARG A 279 -15.40 22.42 -1.62
C ARG A 279 -15.70 23.89 -1.28
N ALA A 280 -15.24 24.38 -0.14
CA ALA A 280 -15.43 25.77 0.25
C ALA A 280 -14.69 26.75 -0.68
N GLU A 281 -13.45 26.44 -1.09
CA GLU A 281 -12.71 27.26 -2.06
C GLU A 281 -13.43 27.29 -3.43
N VAL A 282 -13.91 26.15 -3.92
CA VAL A 282 -14.68 26.06 -5.17
C VAL A 282 -15.98 26.85 -5.09
N ALA A 283 -16.73 26.72 -4.00
CA ALA A 283 -17.97 27.47 -3.78
C ALA A 283 -17.74 28.99 -3.70
N ALA A 284 -16.56 29.42 -3.25
CA ALA A 284 -16.14 30.82 -3.23
C ALA A 284 -15.62 31.32 -4.60
N GLY A 285 -15.59 30.46 -5.63
CA GLY A 285 -15.09 30.81 -6.95
C GLY A 285 -13.57 30.90 -7.05
N ALA A 286 -12.83 30.34 -6.09
CA ALA A 286 -11.37 30.34 -6.10
C ALA A 286 -10.83 29.39 -7.19
N THR A 287 -9.72 29.77 -7.80
CA THR A 287 -8.97 28.93 -8.75
C THR A 287 -8.29 27.76 -8.05
N LEU A 288 -7.91 26.72 -8.81
CA LEU A 288 -7.11 25.60 -8.29
C LEU A 288 -5.80 26.08 -7.64
N GLU A 289 -5.12 27.07 -8.24
CA GLU A 289 -3.86 27.60 -7.71
C GLU A 289 -4.07 28.26 -6.35
N GLU A 290 -5.13 29.06 -6.19
CA GLU A 290 -5.49 29.67 -4.90
C GLU A 290 -5.83 28.60 -3.86
N ALA A 291 -6.62 27.58 -4.22
CA ALA A 291 -6.94 26.48 -3.32
C ALA A 291 -5.67 25.72 -2.88
N GLN A 292 -4.73 25.47 -3.79
CA GLN A 292 -3.44 24.83 -3.48
C GLN A 292 -2.52 25.69 -2.61
N GLN A 293 -2.75 26.99 -2.51
CA GLN A 293 -2.03 27.88 -1.60
C GLN A 293 -2.71 27.97 -0.22
N ARG A 294 -4.04 28.12 -0.18
CA ARG A 294 -4.79 28.40 1.06
C ARG A 294 -5.11 27.15 1.88
N VAL A 295 -5.53 26.06 1.24
CA VAL A 295 -5.94 24.83 1.95
C VAL A 295 -4.80 24.24 2.77
N PRO A 296 -3.54 24.15 2.30
CA PRO A 296 -2.44 23.65 3.11
C PRO A 296 -2.22 24.45 4.41
N GLU A 297 -2.29 25.78 4.37
CA GLU A 297 -2.12 26.59 5.58
C GLU A 297 -3.22 26.35 6.61
N ARG A 298 -4.47 26.18 6.14
CA ARG A 298 -5.60 25.84 7.01
C ARG A 298 -5.41 24.49 7.69
N LEU A 299 -4.92 23.49 6.96
CA LEU A 299 -4.78 22.11 7.46
C LEU A 299 -3.50 21.88 8.27
N ALA A 300 -2.47 22.72 8.09
CA ALA A 300 -1.15 22.52 8.67
C ALA A 300 -1.16 22.44 10.20
N LEU A 301 -1.99 23.24 10.85
CA LEU A 301 -2.10 23.29 12.32
C LEU A 301 -2.44 21.94 12.95
N VAL A 302 -3.23 21.11 12.25
CA VAL A 302 -3.70 19.82 12.75
C VAL A 302 -2.91 18.66 12.13
N TYR A 303 -2.62 18.74 10.83
CA TYR A 303 -2.19 17.56 10.06
C TYR A 303 -0.72 17.57 9.65
N GLU A 304 -0.02 18.71 9.65
CA GLU A 304 1.37 18.73 9.17
C GLU A 304 2.28 17.85 10.03
N LYS A 305 2.21 18.00 11.36
CA LYS A 305 3.01 17.21 12.29
C LYS A 305 2.75 15.70 12.20
N PRO A 306 1.50 15.19 12.35
CA PRO A 306 1.25 13.74 12.34
C PRO A 306 1.60 13.08 11.01
N PHE A 307 1.43 13.76 9.87
CA PHE A 307 1.75 13.18 8.57
C PHE A 307 3.22 13.34 8.14
N SER A 308 4.02 14.11 8.88
CA SER A 308 5.44 14.36 8.56
C SER A 308 6.41 13.40 9.26
N LEU A 309 5.92 12.30 9.85
CA LEU A 309 6.77 11.29 10.51
C LEU A 309 7.84 10.69 9.59
N TYR A 310 7.57 10.66 8.29
CA TYR A 310 8.50 10.14 7.27
C TYR A 310 9.36 11.24 6.61
N GLY A 311 9.24 12.49 7.06
CA GLY A 311 10.07 13.62 6.65
C GLY A 311 10.22 13.78 5.13
N HIS A 312 11.47 13.85 4.66
CA HIS A 312 11.79 14.02 3.24
C HIS A 312 11.40 12.83 2.35
N TYR A 313 11.14 11.65 2.92
CA TYR A 313 10.70 10.49 2.13
C TYR A 313 9.28 10.71 1.59
N ARG A 314 8.40 11.33 2.39
CA ARG A 314 7.01 11.63 2.04
C ARG A 314 6.61 13.02 2.57
N PRO A 315 6.98 14.11 1.85
CA PRO A 315 6.70 15.46 2.31
C PRO A 315 5.20 15.76 2.31
N TRP A 316 4.64 16.12 3.47
CA TRP A 316 3.20 16.29 3.63
C TRP A 316 2.59 17.33 2.68
N ARG A 317 3.19 18.54 2.64
CA ARG A 317 2.70 19.65 1.79
C ARG A 317 2.73 19.31 0.30
N GLN A 318 3.73 18.56 -0.15
CA GLN A 318 3.80 18.15 -1.56
C GLN A 318 2.66 17.18 -1.90
N GLY A 319 2.43 16.17 -1.07
CA GLY A 319 1.33 15.22 -1.28
C GLY A 319 -0.04 15.89 -1.22
N LEU A 320 -0.22 16.83 -0.28
CA LEU A 320 -1.49 17.54 -0.11
C LEU A 320 -1.86 18.36 -1.36
N ARG A 321 -0.90 18.98 -2.06
CA ARG A 321 -1.19 19.74 -3.29
C ARG A 321 -1.83 18.87 -4.38
N SER A 322 -1.33 17.65 -4.57
CA SER A 322 -1.91 16.69 -5.52
C SER A 322 -3.28 16.19 -5.07
N ASN A 323 -3.49 16.03 -3.76
CA ASN A 323 -4.80 15.67 -3.23
C ASN A 323 -5.84 16.78 -3.42
N ILE A 324 -5.44 18.04 -3.22
CA ILE A 324 -6.28 19.21 -3.50
C ILE A 324 -6.65 19.24 -4.97
N GLU A 325 -5.69 19.04 -5.88
CA GLU A 325 -5.97 19.00 -7.32
C GLU A 325 -6.97 17.91 -7.67
N ARG A 326 -6.77 16.69 -7.18
CA ARG A 326 -7.72 15.60 -7.39
C ARG A 326 -9.12 15.99 -6.91
N THR A 327 -9.25 16.44 -5.67
CA THR A 327 -10.54 16.78 -5.09
C THR A 327 -11.20 17.93 -5.85
N TYR A 328 -10.43 18.97 -6.18
CA TYR A 328 -10.92 20.15 -6.90
C TYR A 328 -11.55 19.73 -8.23
N THR A 329 -10.87 18.90 -9.02
CA THR A 329 -11.40 18.42 -10.31
C THR A 329 -12.69 17.59 -10.21
N MET A 330 -13.00 17.06 -9.02
CA MET A 330 -14.22 16.28 -8.79
C MET A 330 -15.38 17.15 -8.30
N VAL A 331 -15.10 18.26 -7.62
CA VAL A 331 -16.13 19.13 -7.02
C VAL A 331 -16.37 20.43 -7.78
N SER A 332 -15.52 20.77 -8.77
CA SER A 332 -15.59 21.98 -9.60
C SER A 332 -16.56 21.88 -10.76
#